data_AF-R7I135-F1
#
_entry.id   AF-R7I135-F1
#
_cell.length_a   1.000
_cell.length_b   1.000
_cell.length_c   1.000
_cell.angle_alpha   90.00
_cell.angle_beta   90.00
_cell.angle_gamma   90.00
#
_symmetry.space_group_name_H-M   'P 1'
#
loop_
_entity.id
_entity.type
_entity.pdbx_description
1 polymer ?
#
loop_
_entity_poly.entity_id
_entity_poly.type
_entity_poly.pdbx_seq_one_letter_code
_entity_poly.pdbx_strand_id
1 'polypeptide(L)'
;MFGLGFLDFIADLFGFSSDKKVEQKNSNKKQSPVVYHKVKQGETLYSIAKSHGVSVESLKSANGIKGDMLSVGQNLKIPSKSSETIFPKTKKADNSGFQMYREISDEEIARENARNKFVKITKNPPYTIKEGDTAELIAKKFNVSPDAIIALNSLDEKILKIGTVIKIPETRTVRNVKNINDVAKATGLSLEYLKSLEILEDKHNKIYTDRNGVKTIGIGHALSNSEAKKIAGKTFSDAQIYTMLAQDLVDREQNIKLLIGDATYKKMPQPVKDSVMDFVFNRGETVFENKKDLISSLQKGDYKSAILKMDTDYSIMKFNSKAELNAYVAKFKDKRIFVVEKDGKTLKKYLSGLDKRRLFEIAHASKIYKNNIPKEIISSAQNLYNRGLYFLSIETQNRTYPQQAYQNIKADFNILVNDWFDGKIKMK
;
A
#
# COMPACT_ATOMS: atom_id res chain seq x y z
N MET A 1 11.74 -3.04 -7.18
CA MET A 1 12.22 -4.39 -6.83
C MET A 1 11.63 -4.67 -5.46
N PHE A 2 10.57 -5.48 -5.36
CA PHE A 2 9.77 -5.60 -4.13
C PHE A 2 10.36 -6.65 -3.16
N GLY A 3 10.11 -6.45 -1.86
CA GLY A 3 10.88 -6.97 -0.73
C GLY A 3 11.14 -8.48 -0.70
N LEU A 4 12.43 -8.83 -0.60
CA LEU A 4 12.97 -10.19 -0.52
C LEU A 4 12.75 -10.89 0.85
N GLY A 5 11.72 -10.52 1.60
CA GLY A 5 11.31 -11.21 2.83
C GLY A 5 10.04 -12.05 2.69
N PHE A 6 9.47 -12.12 1.48
CA PHE A 6 8.29 -12.94 1.20
C PHE A 6 8.53 -14.41 1.52
N LEU A 7 9.72 -14.96 1.28
CA LEU A 7 10.01 -16.36 1.61
C LEU A 7 10.03 -16.66 3.09
N ASP A 8 10.60 -15.76 3.89
CA ASP A 8 10.63 -15.91 5.34
C ASP A 8 9.23 -15.68 5.91
N PHE A 9 8.49 -14.71 5.35
CA PHE A 9 7.07 -14.51 5.65
C PHE A 9 6.19 -15.72 5.32
N ILE A 10 6.33 -16.32 4.13
CA ILE A 10 5.62 -17.54 3.72
C ILE A 10 6.05 -18.73 4.57
N ALA A 11 7.35 -18.86 4.89
CA ALA A 11 7.87 -19.95 5.70
C ALA A 11 7.37 -19.88 7.15
N ASP A 12 7.38 -18.69 7.76
CA ASP A 12 6.88 -18.44 9.12
C ASP A 12 5.36 -18.55 9.20
N LEU A 13 4.64 -18.02 8.20
CA LEU A 13 3.18 -17.98 8.20
C LEU A 13 2.55 -19.33 7.83
N PHE A 14 3.21 -20.11 6.97
CA PHE A 14 2.68 -21.38 6.44
C PHE A 14 3.49 -22.61 6.81
N GLY A 15 4.45 -22.47 7.74
CA GLY A 15 5.13 -23.61 8.37
C GLY A 15 5.95 -24.44 7.40
N PHE A 16 6.58 -23.83 6.40
CA PHE A 16 7.44 -24.54 5.44
C PHE A 16 8.86 -24.80 5.96
N SER A 17 9.14 -24.52 7.23
CA SER A 17 10.37 -24.93 7.90
C SER A 17 10.09 -26.06 8.90
N SER A 18 10.90 -27.10 8.84
CA SER A 18 10.99 -28.12 9.89
C SER A 18 11.57 -27.48 11.14
N ASP A 19 10.73 -27.15 12.11
CA ASP A 19 10.95 -27.46 13.53
C ASP A 19 9.77 -26.96 14.36
N LYS A 20 9.06 -27.93 14.97
CA LYS A 20 8.03 -27.69 15.98
C LYS A 20 8.69 -27.37 17.32
N LYS A 21 8.17 -26.37 18.03
CA LYS A 21 7.92 -26.51 19.49
C LYS A 21 6.60 -25.87 19.87
N VAL A 22 5.78 -26.67 20.57
CA VAL A 22 4.49 -26.34 21.16
C VAL A 22 4.73 -26.10 22.66
N GLU A 23 4.11 -25.07 23.24
CA GLU A 23 3.91 -25.02 24.69
C GLU A 23 2.48 -24.61 25.04
N GLN A 24 1.93 -25.35 26.01
CA GLN A 24 0.56 -25.31 26.51
C GLN A 24 0.39 -24.23 27.59
N LYS A 25 -0.83 -23.70 27.73
CA LYS A 25 -1.26 -22.82 28.85
C LYS A 25 -2.24 -23.56 29.75
N ASN A 26 -1.99 -23.48 31.06
CA ASN A 26 -2.97 -23.76 32.12
C ASN A 26 -3.31 -22.48 32.89
N SER A 27 -4.58 -22.40 33.32
CA SER A 27 -5.21 -21.28 34.03
C SER A 27 -5.35 -21.57 35.53
N ASN A 28 -5.18 -20.53 36.38
CA ASN A 28 -5.95 -20.40 37.61
C ASN A 28 -5.91 -18.97 38.21
N LYS A 29 -7.03 -18.54 38.81
CA LYS A 29 -7.35 -17.20 39.33
C LYS A 29 -6.87 -17.03 40.79
N LYS A 30 -6.21 -15.90 41.12
CA LYS A 30 -6.05 -15.37 42.51
C LYS A 30 -5.85 -13.84 42.50
N GLN A 31 -6.24 -13.19 43.60
CA GLN A 31 -6.43 -11.75 43.82
C GLN A 31 -5.30 -10.85 43.27
N SER A 32 -5.69 -9.75 42.63
CA SER A 32 -4.78 -8.88 41.88
C SER A 32 -3.88 -8.05 42.80
N PRO A 33 -2.55 -8.12 42.65
CA PRO A 33 -1.62 -7.23 43.35
C PRO A 33 -1.88 -5.77 42.94
N VAL A 34 -1.69 -4.84 43.89
CA VAL A 34 -1.74 -3.40 43.61
C VAL A 34 -0.62 -3.06 42.62
N VAL A 35 -0.99 -2.58 41.43
CA VAL A 35 -0.04 -2.26 40.35
C VAL A 35 0.37 -0.79 40.44
N TYR A 36 1.67 -0.52 40.34
CA TYR A 36 2.21 0.83 40.21
C TYR A 36 2.79 1.05 38.80
N HIS A 37 2.64 2.25 38.27
CA HIS A 37 3.18 2.69 36.99
C HIS A 37 4.13 3.87 37.18
N LYS A 38 5.39 3.73 36.76
CA LYS A 38 6.38 4.82 36.78
C LYS A 38 6.25 5.65 35.50
N VAL A 39 5.87 6.93 35.64
CA VAL A 39 5.68 7.88 34.54
C VAL A 39 6.96 8.02 33.72
N LYS A 40 6.87 7.76 32.41
CA LYS A 40 7.94 7.95 31.43
C LYS A 40 7.77 9.28 30.71
N GLN A 41 8.86 9.76 30.09
CA GLN A 41 8.84 10.98 29.30
C GLN A 41 7.79 10.88 28.18
N GLY A 42 6.90 11.87 28.11
CA GLY A 42 5.82 11.95 27.12
C GLY A 42 4.53 11.22 27.49
N GLU A 43 4.45 10.57 28.64
CA GLU A 43 3.19 10.00 29.14
C GLU A 43 2.31 11.06 29.81
N THR A 44 0.99 10.94 29.62
CA THR A 44 -0.04 11.76 30.26
C THR A 44 -0.94 10.89 31.13
N LEU A 45 -1.72 11.49 32.04
CA LEU A 45 -2.72 10.75 32.82
C LEU A 45 -3.66 9.95 31.92
N TYR A 46 -4.02 10.51 30.76
CA TYR A 46 -4.83 9.84 29.76
C TYR A 46 -4.13 8.63 29.14
N SER A 47 -2.86 8.75 28.71
CA SER A 47 -2.15 7.60 28.11
C SER A 47 -1.92 6.48 29.12
N ILE A 48 -1.68 6.82 30.39
CA ILE A 48 -1.49 5.86 31.48
C ILE A 48 -2.82 5.19 31.85
N ALA A 49 -3.88 5.98 32.06
CA ALA A 49 -5.21 5.47 32.36
C ALA A 49 -5.72 4.52 31.25
N LYS A 50 -5.50 4.90 29.99
CA LYS A 50 -5.79 4.07 28.81
C LYS A 50 -4.98 2.78 28.78
N SER A 51 -3.68 2.83 29.06
CA SER A 51 -2.81 1.66 29.09
C SER A 51 -3.24 0.63 30.14
N HIS A 52 -3.78 1.11 31.26
CA HIS A 52 -4.21 0.26 32.37
C HIS A 52 -5.72 -0.01 32.39
N GLY A 53 -6.48 0.58 31.46
CA GLY A 53 -7.93 0.38 31.33
C GLY A 53 -8.72 0.93 32.51
N VAL A 54 -8.31 2.08 33.04
CA VAL A 54 -8.99 2.84 34.11
C VAL A 54 -9.37 4.22 33.59
N SER A 55 -10.25 4.95 34.29
CA SER A 55 -10.55 6.33 33.93
C SER A 55 -9.44 7.27 34.44
N VAL A 56 -9.25 8.41 33.75
CA VAL A 56 -8.34 9.46 34.23
C VAL A 56 -8.75 9.93 35.63
N GLU A 57 -10.05 10.04 35.87
CA GLU A 57 -10.58 10.49 37.16
C GLU A 57 -10.32 9.49 38.29
N SER A 58 -10.49 8.19 38.04
CA SER A 58 -10.13 7.15 39.02
C SER A 58 -8.63 7.11 39.28
N LEU A 59 -7.81 7.32 38.24
CA LEU A 59 -6.35 7.41 38.36
C LEU A 59 -5.92 8.65 39.16
N LYS A 60 -6.55 9.81 38.92
CA LYS A 60 -6.31 11.06 39.67
C LYS A 60 -6.70 10.92 41.13
N SER A 61 -7.89 10.39 41.39
CA SER A 61 -8.42 10.14 42.73
C SER A 61 -7.53 9.17 43.52
N ALA A 62 -7.09 8.07 42.89
CA ALA A 62 -6.21 7.09 43.52
C ALA A 62 -4.80 7.62 43.87
N ASN A 63 -4.40 8.75 43.29
CA ASN A 63 -3.07 9.34 43.44
C ASN A 63 -3.09 10.78 44.01
N GLY A 64 -4.24 11.30 44.40
CA GLY A 64 -4.38 12.66 44.95
C GLY A 64 -4.03 13.79 43.97
N ILE A 65 -4.16 13.55 42.66
CA ILE A 65 -3.76 14.51 41.62
C ILE A 65 -4.92 15.44 41.28
N LYS A 66 -4.76 16.75 41.54
CA LYS A 66 -5.81 17.76 41.29
C LYS A 66 -5.79 18.35 39.86
N GLY A 67 -4.66 18.25 39.15
CA GLY A 67 -4.48 18.77 37.78
C GLY A 67 -4.14 17.66 36.77
N ASP A 68 -3.59 18.04 35.62
CA ASP A 68 -3.23 17.07 34.56
C ASP A 68 -1.71 16.90 34.36
N MET A 69 -0.92 17.57 35.20
CA MET A 69 0.53 17.56 35.13
C MET A 69 1.10 16.32 35.84
N LEU A 70 1.99 15.61 35.15
CA LEU A 70 2.76 14.49 35.69
C LEU A 70 4.25 14.79 35.60
N SER A 71 5.00 14.41 36.64
CA SER A 71 6.46 14.50 36.64
C SER A 71 7.06 13.20 36.11
N VAL A 72 8.04 13.30 35.21
CA VAL A 72 8.78 12.12 34.74
C VAL A 72 9.44 11.44 35.93
N GLY A 73 9.25 10.12 36.06
CA GLY A 73 9.72 9.31 37.17
C GLY A 73 8.75 9.17 38.34
N GLN A 74 7.61 9.88 38.34
CA GLN A 74 6.56 9.75 39.36
C GLN A 74 5.94 8.35 39.35
N ASN A 75 5.70 7.75 40.52
CA ASN A 75 5.01 6.45 40.62
C ASN A 75 3.52 6.67 40.87
N LEU A 76 2.67 6.15 39.97
CA LEU A 76 1.22 6.21 40.08
C LEU A 76 0.64 4.84 40.47
N LYS A 77 -0.18 4.82 41.52
CA LYS A 77 -1.02 3.69 41.92
C LYS A 77 -2.15 3.52 40.91
N ILE A 78 -2.25 2.35 40.29
CA ILE A 78 -3.29 2.02 39.32
C ILE A 78 -4.49 1.40 40.06
N PRO A 79 -5.70 2.00 40.00
CA PRO A 79 -6.88 1.43 40.65
C PRO A 79 -7.39 0.18 39.92
N SER A 80 -7.96 -0.77 40.65
CA SER A 80 -8.58 -1.97 40.06
C SER A 80 -9.89 -1.59 39.35
N LYS A 81 -10.10 -2.13 38.15
CA LYS A 81 -11.25 -1.85 37.27
C LYS A 81 -12.59 -1.96 38.01
N SER A 82 -13.31 -0.83 38.16
CA SER A 82 -14.74 -0.82 38.50
C SER A 82 -15.60 -0.75 37.23
N SER A 83 -16.74 -1.44 37.28
CA SER A 83 -17.63 -1.74 36.14
C SER A 83 -18.68 -0.66 35.91
N GLU A 84 -18.28 0.58 35.61
CA GLU A 84 -19.24 1.63 35.23
C GLU A 84 -19.00 2.14 33.80
N THR A 85 -20.07 2.10 33.01
CA THR A 85 -20.16 2.50 31.60
C THR A 85 -20.03 4.02 31.44
N ILE A 86 -19.11 4.44 30.58
CA ILE A 86 -18.75 5.86 30.38
C ILE A 86 -19.17 6.25 28.96
N PHE A 87 -20.22 7.06 28.83
CA PHE A 87 -20.46 8.16 27.87
C PHE A 87 -21.97 8.32 27.55
N PRO A 88 -22.61 9.44 27.96
CA PRO A 88 -23.97 9.78 27.54
C PRO A 88 -23.99 10.39 26.12
N LYS A 89 -25.09 10.18 25.37
CA LYS A 89 -25.32 10.78 24.04
C LYS A 89 -25.63 12.27 24.16
N THR A 90 -24.91 13.14 23.44
CA THR A 90 -25.32 14.56 23.26
C THR A 90 -25.37 14.99 21.79
N LYS A 91 -26.36 15.85 21.52
CA LYS A 91 -26.85 16.35 20.22
C LYS A 91 -25.94 17.43 19.61
N LYS A 92 -26.07 17.60 18.29
CA LYS A 92 -25.43 18.61 17.41
C LYS A 92 -25.51 20.05 17.95
N ALA A 93 -24.40 20.77 17.89
CA ALA A 93 -24.34 22.23 17.85
C ALA A 93 -23.34 22.68 16.77
N ASP A 94 -23.73 23.76 16.10
CA ASP A 94 -23.04 24.49 15.03
C ASP A 94 -21.70 25.09 15.50
N ASN A 95 -20.72 25.28 14.61
CA ASN A 95 -19.55 26.13 14.90
C ASN A 95 -18.76 26.55 13.64
N SER A 96 -18.87 27.84 13.33
CA SER A 96 -17.89 28.65 12.61
C SER A 96 -16.80 29.11 13.60
N GLY A 97 -15.53 28.77 13.33
CA GLY A 97 -14.40 29.17 14.18
C GLY A 97 -13.10 28.45 13.81
N PHE A 98 -11.99 29.18 13.85
CA PHE A 98 -10.65 28.76 13.39
C PHE A 98 -10.24 27.35 13.86
N GLN A 99 -9.82 26.53 12.89
CA GLN A 99 -9.52 25.11 13.07
C GLN A 99 -8.06 24.90 13.50
N MET A 100 -7.79 25.01 14.80
CA MET A 100 -6.56 24.43 15.38
C MET A 100 -6.65 22.90 15.31
N TYR A 101 -5.52 22.26 15.00
CA TYR A 101 -5.31 20.83 14.70
C TYR A 101 -6.53 19.94 14.88
N ARG A 102 -7.10 19.44 13.77
CA ARG A 102 -8.10 18.36 13.79
C ARG A 102 -7.65 17.28 14.78
N GLU A 103 -8.32 17.23 15.92
CA GLU A 103 -8.28 16.05 16.78
C GLU A 103 -8.69 14.87 15.91
N ILE A 104 -7.88 13.81 15.94
CA ILE A 104 -8.14 12.57 15.20
C ILE A 104 -9.54 12.11 15.62
N SER A 105 -10.46 11.93 14.66
CA SER A 105 -11.84 11.61 15.01
C SER A 105 -11.94 10.25 15.72
N ASP A 106 -12.96 10.06 16.55
CA ASP A 106 -13.19 8.78 17.23
C ASP A 106 -13.28 7.61 16.24
N GLU A 107 -13.79 7.84 15.03
CA GLU A 107 -13.82 6.83 13.96
C GLU A 107 -12.43 6.51 13.41
N GLU A 108 -11.52 7.47 13.36
CA GLU A 108 -10.14 7.24 12.92
C GLU A 108 -9.33 6.51 13.99
N ILE A 109 -9.57 6.81 15.27
CA ILE A 109 -9.01 6.04 16.40
C ILE A 109 -9.55 4.61 16.40
N ALA A 110 -10.86 4.42 16.21
CA ALA A 110 -11.47 3.09 16.13
C ALA A 110 -10.92 2.28 14.94
N ARG A 111 -10.72 2.92 13.78
CA ARG A 111 -10.09 2.28 12.62
C ARG A 111 -8.65 1.85 12.90
N GLU A 112 -7.84 2.70 13.51
CA GLU A 112 -6.45 2.36 13.82
C GLU A 112 -6.36 1.24 14.88
N ASN A 113 -7.23 1.28 15.90
CA ASN A 113 -7.32 0.21 16.89
C ASN A 113 -7.77 -1.13 16.26
N ALA A 114 -8.72 -1.08 15.32
CA ALA A 114 -9.13 -2.26 14.57
C ALA A 114 -7.99 -2.80 13.70
N ARG A 115 -7.18 -1.91 13.11
CA ARG A 115 -6.02 -2.25 12.28
C ARG A 115 -4.96 -3.02 13.06
N ASN A 116 -4.72 -2.70 14.34
CA ASN A 116 -3.77 -3.40 15.20
C ASN A 116 -4.04 -4.91 15.34
N LYS A 117 -5.28 -5.37 15.11
CA LYS A 117 -5.62 -6.80 15.04
C LYS A 117 -5.00 -7.50 13.83
N PHE A 118 -4.83 -6.77 12.74
CA PHE A 118 -4.40 -7.28 11.44
C PHE A 118 -2.95 -6.93 11.08
N VAL A 119 -2.40 -5.86 11.66
CA VAL A 119 -1.01 -5.42 11.39
C VAL A 119 -0.26 -5.31 12.70
N LYS A 120 0.87 -6.01 12.81
CA LYS A 120 1.84 -5.85 13.91
C LYS A 120 2.96 -4.94 13.43
N ILE A 121 3.21 -3.86 14.17
CA ILE A 121 4.32 -2.95 13.91
C ILE A 121 5.49 -3.30 14.84
N THR A 122 6.67 -3.46 14.26
CA THR A 122 7.92 -3.72 14.98
C THR A 122 8.93 -2.63 14.63
N LYS A 123 9.39 -1.88 15.64
CA LYS A 123 10.42 -0.85 15.44
C LYS A 123 11.78 -1.51 15.23
N ASN A 124 12.53 -1.01 14.26
CA ASN A 124 13.90 -1.47 14.01
C ASN A 124 14.90 -0.50 14.66
N PRO A 125 16.00 -1.00 15.25
CA PRO A 125 17.08 -0.15 15.70
C PRO A 125 17.76 0.54 14.51
N PRO A 126 18.44 1.68 14.73
CA PRO A 126 19.29 2.27 13.70
C PRO A 126 20.41 1.29 13.31
N TYR A 127 20.92 1.44 12.09
CA TYR A 127 21.95 0.56 11.52
C TYR A 127 23.15 1.38 11.03
N THR A 128 24.36 0.90 11.29
CA THR A 128 25.59 1.50 10.78
C THR A 128 26.00 0.80 9.49
N ILE A 129 26.10 1.55 8.39
CA ILE A 129 26.52 1.04 7.07
C ILE A 129 27.93 0.46 7.18
N LYS A 130 28.09 -0.78 6.72
CA LYS A 130 29.35 -1.54 6.69
C LYS A 130 29.90 -1.63 5.27
N GLU A 131 31.16 -2.02 5.17
CA GLU A 131 31.79 -2.34 3.90
C GLU A 131 31.01 -3.45 3.17
N GLY A 132 30.74 -3.25 1.88
CA GLY A 132 29.97 -4.18 1.04
C GLY A 132 28.45 -4.08 1.17
N ASP A 133 27.92 -3.24 2.07
CA ASP A 133 26.47 -3.03 2.17
C ASP A 133 25.91 -2.33 0.91
N THR A 134 24.75 -2.79 0.47
CA THR A 134 23.88 -2.07 -0.47
C THR A 134 22.53 -1.80 0.18
N ALA A 135 21.75 -0.86 -0.36
CA ALA A 135 20.40 -0.58 0.14
C ALA A 135 19.53 -1.84 0.10
N GLU A 136 19.68 -2.68 -0.93
CA GLU A 136 18.97 -3.95 -1.07
C GLU A 136 19.38 -4.97 -0.01
N LEU A 137 20.68 -5.10 0.28
CA LEU A 137 21.16 -6.04 1.31
C LEU A 137 20.70 -5.63 2.71
N ILE A 138 20.75 -4.33 3.02
CA ILE A 138 20.26 -3.79 4.29
C ILE A 138 18.74 -3.99 4.38
N ALA A 139 18.00 -3.62 3.33
CA ALA A 139 16.55 -3.78 3.28
C ALA A 139 16.11 -5.23 3.49
N LYS A 140 16.79 -6.17 2.82
CA LYS A 140 16.59 -7.60 2.99
C LYS A 140 16.82 -8.05 4.44
N LYS A 141 17.89 -7.57 5.07
CA LYS A 141 18.23 -7.91 6.47
C LYS A 141 17.13 -7.50 7.46
N PHE A 142 16.48 -6.36 7.23
CA PHE A 142 15.45 -5.82 8.12
C PHE A 142 14.02 -6.11 7.66
N ASN A 143 13.86 -6.83 6.54
CA ASN A 143 12.57 -7.08 5.90
C ASN A 143 11.76 -5.80 5.68
N VAL A 144 12.35 -4.84 4.96
CA VAL A 144 11.75 -3.56 4.59
C VAL A 144 12.02 -3.27 3.10
N SER A 145 11.39 -2.24 2.52
CA SER A 145 11.70 -1.80 1.16
C SER A 145 13.03 -1.01 1.12
N PRO A 146 13.91 -1.25 0.13
CA PRO A 146 15.12 -0.44 -0.06
C PRO A 146 14.78 1.04 -0.34
N ASP A 147 13.74 1.28 -1.14
CA ASP A 147 13.22 2.62 -1.45
C ASP A 147 12.78 3.33 -0.15
N ALA A 148 12.18 2.60 0.79
CA ALA A 148 11.82 3.11 2.12
C ALA A 148 13.03 3.58 2.94
N ILE A 149 14.12 2.81 2.92
CA ILE A 149 15.37 3.18 3.61
C ILE A 149 15.94 4.45 2.97
N ILE A 150 16.00 4.49 1.64
CA ILE A 150 16.54 5.62 0.89
C ILE A 150 15.72 6.88 1.19
N ALA A 151 14.39 6.81 1.09
CA ALA A 151 13.48 7.91 1.36
C ALA A 151 13.56 8.40 2.81
N LEU A 152 13.54 7.48 3.79
CA LEU A 152 13.57 7.83 5.22
C LEU A 152 14.85 8.57 5.63
N ASN A 153 15.96 8.27 4.96
CA ASN A 153 17.27 8.80 5.29
C ASN A 153 17.79 9.83 4.27
N SER A 154 16.98 10.15 3.24
CA SER A 154 17.38 11.04 2.13
C SER A 154 18.73 10.63 1.51
N LEU A 155 18.92 9.32 1.28
CA LEU A 155 20.17 8.77 0.75
C LEU A 155 20.25 8.90 -0.77
N ASP A 156 21.47 8.89 -1.29
CA ASP A 156 21.75 8.60 -2.70
C ASP A 156 22.00 7.08 -2.83
N GLU A 157 21.16 6.39 -3.61
CA GLU A 157 21.25 4.94 -3.84
C GLU A 157 22.63 4.49 -4.35
N LYS A 158 23.36 5.38 -5.04
CA LYS A 158 24.66 5.08 -5.65
C LYS A 158 25.83 5.30 -4.70
N ILE A 159 25.61 6.04 -3.61
CA ILE A 159 26.68 6.52 -2.74
C ILE A 159 26.30 6.27 -1.27
N LEU A 160 26.44 5.03 -0.84
CA LEU A 160 26.34 4.67 0.57
C LEU A 160 27.69 4.84 1.27
N LYS A 161 27.74 5.73 2.26
CA LYS A 161 28.97 6.03 3.02
C LYS A 161 29.13 5.08 4.21
N ILE A 162 30.20 4.29 4.21
CA ILE A 162 30.57 3.40 5.31
C ILE A 162 30.67 4.19 6.62
N GLY A 163 30.20 3.60 7.72
CA GLY A 163 30.17 4.22 9.05
C GLY A 163 28.96 5.13 9.30
N THR A 164 28.16 5.45 8.27
CA THR A 164 26.96 6.27 8.44
C THR A 164 25.90 5.49 9.21
N VAL A 165 25.33 6.11 10.25
CA VAL A 165 24.20 5.56 11.01
C VAL A 165 22.90 5.99 10.32
N ILE A 166 22.12 5.02 9.86
CA ILE A 166 20.84 5.21 9.19
C ILE A 166 19.68 4.71 10.05
N LYS A 167 18.51 5.34 9.90
CA LYS A 167 17.25 4.86 10.47
C LYS A 167 16.73 3.72 9.61
N ILE A 168 16.24 2.67 10.24
CA ILE A 168 15.56 1.59 9.54
C ILE A 168 14.05 1.78 9.72
N PRO A 169 13.25 1.75 8.63
CA PRO A 169 11.79 1.80 8.71
C PRO A 169 11.26 0.72 9.66
N GLU A 170 10.13 0.97 10.33
CA GLU A 170 9.44 -0.07 11.10
C GLU A 170 8.99 -1.21 10.18
N THR A 171 9.08 -2.45 10.66
CA THR A 171 8.54 -3.62 9.94
C THR A 171 7.06 -3.76 10.28
N ARG A 172 6.24 -4.00 9.24
CA ARG A 172 4.80 -4.23 9.39
C ARG A 172 4.48 -5.65 8.97
N THR A 173 3.92 -6.43 9.87
CA THR A 173 3.58 -7.83 9.61
C THR A 173 2.07 -8.02 9.64
N VAL A 174 1.51 -8.45 8.51
CA VAL A 174 0.10 -8.80 8.40
C VAL A 174 -0.20 -10.12 9.09
N ARG A 175 -1.33 -10.19 9.77
CA ARG A 175 -1.84 -11.37 10.49
C ARG A 175 -3.37 -11.40 10.47
N ASN A 176 -3.94 -12.56 10.75
CA ASN A 176 -5.39 -12.76 10.92
C ASN A 176 -6.25 -12.35 9.69
N VAL A 177 -5.70 -12.34 8.49
CA VAL A 177 -6.43 -12.03 7.26
C VAL A 177 -6.98 -13.32 6.65
N LYS A 178 -8.29 -13.36 6.38
CA LYS A 178 -8.95 -14.54 5.81
C LYS A 178 -9.67 -14.28 4.49
N ASN A 179 -10.12 -13.05 4.29
CA ASN A 179 -10.90 -12.64 3.13
C ASN A 179 -10.62 -11.16 2.80
N ILE A 180 -11.15 -10.69 1.69
CA ILE A 180 -10.93 -9.33 1.19
C ILE A 180 -11.43 -8.22 2.13
N ASN A 181 -12.42 -8.49 2.99
CA ASN A 181 -12.84 -7.51 4.00
C ASN A 181 -11.78 -7.32 5.10
N ASP A 182 -11.04 -8.37 5.41
CA ASP A 182 -9.93 -8.27 6.36
C ASP A 182 -8.73 -7.55 5.73
N VAL A 183 -8.52 -7.68 4.41
CA VAL A 183 -7.57 -6.84 3.65
C VAL A 183 -7.95 -5.36 3.76
N ALA A 184 -9.22 -5.01 3.59
CA ALA A 184 -9.70 -3.64 3.75
C ALA A 184 -9.42 -3.09 5.16
N LYS A 185 -9.66 -3.90 6.20
CA LYS A 185 -9.37 -3.51 7.59
C LYS A 185 -7.87 -3.39 7.87
N ALA A 186 -7.04 -4.24 7.26
CA ALA A 186 -5.59 -4.23 7.44
C ALA A 186 -4.91 -3.03 6.75
N THR A 187 -5.43 -2.64 5.59
CA THR A 187 -4.81 -1.62 4.72
C THR A 187 -5.47 -0.25 4.84
N GLY A 188 -6.72 -0.18 5.28
CA GLY A 188 -7.52 1.05 5.27
C GLY A 188 -8.02 1.45 3.88
N LEU A 189 -7.87 0.58 2.87
CA LEU A 189 -8.38 0.79 1.51
C LEU A 189 -9.87 0.46 1.41
N SER A 190 -10.56 1.02 0.42
CA SER A 190 -11.97 0.70 0.25
C SER A 190 -12.17 -0.74 -0.23
N LEU A 191 -13.23 -1.39 0.26
CA LEU A 191 -13.60 -2.73 -0.18
C LEU A 191 -13.96 -2.76 -1.67
N GLU A 192 -14.56 -1.67 -2.18
CA GLU A 192 -14.88 -1.51 -3.58
C GLU A 192 -13.61 -1.56 -4.44
N TYR A 193 -12.60 -0.77 -4.09
CA TYR A 193 -11.30 -0.77 -4.76
C TYR A 193 -10.67 -2.16 -4.75
N LEU A 194 -10.63 -2.82 -3.59
CA LEU A 194 -9.99 -4.14 -3.46
C LEU A 194 -10.69 -5.20 -4.32
N LYS A 195 -12.01 -5.16 -4.43
CA LYS A 195 -12.77 -6.05 -5.33
C LYS A 195 -12.45 -5.77 -6.80
N SER A 196 -12.36 -4.50 -7.19
CA SER A 196 -11.92 -4.14 -8.53
C SER A 196 -10.49 -4.59 -8.81
N LEU A 197 -9.59 -4.46 -7.82
CA LEU A 197 -8.21 -4.93 -7.91
C LEU A 197 -8.14 -6.45 -8.12
N GLU A 198 -8.90 -7.23 -7.35
CA GLU A 198 -8.98 -8.69 -7.50
C GLU A 198 -9.44 -9.11 -8.91
N ILE A 199 -10.41 -8.39 -9.48
CA ILE A 199 -10.90 -8.64 -10.85
C ILE A 199 -9.86 -8.21 -11.90
N LEU A 200 -9.21 -7.05 -11.71
CA LEU A 200 -8.26 -6.50 -12.69
C LEU A 200 -6.95 -7.28 -12.75
N GLU A 201 -6.49 -7.82 -11.62
CA GLU A 201 -5.25 -8.61 -11.56
C GLU A 201 -5.46 -10.10 -11.88
N ASP A 202 -6.71 -10.57 -11.88
CA ASP A 202 -7.12 -11.98 -11.99
C ASP A 202 -6.52 -12.83 -10.85
N LYS A 203 -7.34 -13.32 -9.92
CA LYS A 203 -6.80 -14.04 -8.74
C LYS A 203 -6.35 -15.45 -9.11
N HIS A 204 -5.07 -15.74 -8.88
CA HIS A 204 -4.47 -17.07 -9.10
C HIS A 204 -4.07 -17.76 -7.78
N ASN A 205 -4.44 -19.02 -7.61
CA ASN A 205 -4.03 -19.84 -6.46
C ASN A 205 -2.77 -20.68 -6.71
N LYS A 206 -2.20 -20.58 -7.91
CA LYS A 206 -0.95 -21.22 -8.34
C LYS A 206 -0.09 -20.23 -9.09
N ILE A 207 1.20 -20.52 -9.18
CA ILE A 207 2.14 -19.66 -9.93
C ILE A 207 1.72 -19.64 -11.39
N TYR A 208 1.65 -18.45 -11.96
CA TYR A 208 1.45 -18.21 -13.38
C TYR A 208 2.56 -17.30 -13.93
N THR A 209 2.59 -17.13 -15.25
CA THR A 209 3.43 -16.13 -15.90
C THR A 209 2.52 -15.01 -16.38
N ASP A 210 2.77 -13.78 -15.96
CA ASP A 210 1.97 -12.63 -16.36
C ASP A 210 2.25 -12.19 -17.82
N ARG A 211 1.52 -11.18 -18.30
CA ARG A 211 1.67 -10.60 -19.65
C ARG A 211 3.06 -10.00 -19.93
N ASN A 212 3.85 -9.72 -18.89
CA ASN A 212 5.20 -9.19 -18.99
C ASN A 212 6.26 -10.30 -18.89
N GLY A 213 5.86 -11.57 -18.74
CA GLY A 213 6.77 -12.70 -18.60
C GLY A 213 7.26 -12.92 -17.16
N VAL A 214 6.71 -12.21 -16.18
CA VAL A 214 7.09 -12.30 -14.77
C VAL A 214 6.34 -13.45 -14.11
N LYS A 215 7.03 -14.22 -13.26
CA LYS A 215 6.38 -15.25 -12.44
C LYS A 215 5.58 -14.57 -11.33
N THR A 216 4.31 -14.90 -11.23
CA THR A 216 3.36 -14.19 -10.35
C THR A 216 2.45 -15.19 -9.63
N ILE A 217 1.91 -14.81 -8.47
CA ILE A 217 0.96 -15.60 -7.67
C ILE A 217 -0.10 -14.67 -7.06
N GLY A 218 -1.25 -15.22 -6.67
CA GLY A 218 -2.26 -14.49 -5.91
C GLY A 218 -2.89 -13.38 -6.75
N ILE A 219 -2.87 -12.17 -6.21
CA ILE A 219 -3.41 -10.96 -6.83
C ILE A 219 -2.21 -10.06 -7.13
N GLY A 220 -1.62 -10.22 -8.32
CA GLY A 220 -0.52 -9.37 -8.82
C GLY A 220 0.82 -9.48 -8.08
N HIS A 221 1.05 -10.49 -7.23
CA HIS A 221 2.30 -10.63 -6.48
C HIS A 221 3.42 -11.24 -7.33
N ALA A 222 4.37 -10.42 -7.76
CA ALA A 222 5.52 -10.87 -8.54
C ALA A 222 6.56 -11.61 -7.68
N LEU A 223 7.11 -12.70 -8.22
CA LEU A 223 8.08 -13.58 -7.57
C LEU A 223 9.46 -13.44 -8.22
N SER A 224 10.50 -13.43 -7.38
CA SER A 224 11.87 -13.70 -7.82
C SER A 224 12.03 -15.15 -8.29
N ASN A 225 13.11 -15.42 -9.03
CA ASN A 225 13.44 -16.77 -9.47
C ASN A 225 13.64 -17.76 -8.30
N SER A 226 14.17 -17.29 -7.16
CA SER A 226 14.35 -18.12 -5.96
C SER A 226 13.01 -18.46 -5.31
N GLU A 227 12.13 -17.46 -5.22
CA GLU A 227 10.76 -17.62 -4.72
C GLU A 227 9.97 -18.61 -5.55
N ALA A 228 9.91 -18.37 -6.86
CA ALA A 228 9.17 -19.22 -7.79
C ALA A 228 9.62 -20.68 -7.71
N LYS A 229 10.92 -20.95 -7.54
CA LYS A 229 11.45 -22.32 -7.34
C LYS A 229 11.00 -22.94 -6.02
N LYS A 230 11.04 -22.21 -4.91
CA LYS A 230 10.70 -22.73 -3.57
C LYS A 230 9.20 -23.06 -3.41
N ILE A 231 8.34 -22.34 -4.10
CA ILE A 231 6.89 -22.55 -4.05
C ILE A 231 6.33 -23.21 -5.33
N ALA A 232 7.20 -23.72 -6.19
CA ALA A 232 6.81 -24.42 -7.41
C ALA A 232 5.85 -25.59 -7.10
N GLY A 233 4.78 -25.71 -7.88
CA GLY A 233 3.78 -26.78 -7.73
C GLY A 233 2.82 -26.63 -6.54
N LYS A 234 3.03 -25.65 -5.65
CA LYS A 234 2.13 -25.42 -4.51
C LYS A 234 0.82 -24.76 -4.96
N THR A 235 -0.25 -25.06 -4.23
CA THR A 235 -1.55 -24.39 -4.34
C THR A 235 -1.82 -23.65 -3.04
N PHE A 236 -2.25 -22.40 -3.14
CA PHE A 236 -2.48 -21.52 -1.99
C PHE A 236 -3.98 -21.38 -1.71
N SER A 237 -4.36 -21.34 -0.43
CA SER A 237 -5.74 -21.01 -0.04
C SER A 237 -6.01 -19.51 -0.15
N ASP A 238 -7.29 -19.14 -0.22
CA ASP A 238 -7.71 -17.73 -0.28
C ASP A 238 -7.15 -16.90 0.87
N ALA A 239 -7.12 -17.45 2.09
CA ALA A 239 -6.55 -16.75 3.24
C ALA A 239 -5.07 -16.43 3.03
N GLN A 240 -4.32 -17.31 2.37
CA GLN A 240 -2.91 -17.06 2.04
C GLN A 240 -2.80 -15.96 0.98
N ILE A 241 -3.60 -16.04 -0.08
CA ILE A 241 -3.64 -15.03 -1.15
C ILE A 241 -3.94 -13.64 -0.60
N TYR A 242 -4.99 -13.53 0.22
CA TYR A 242 -5.36 -12.24 0.81
C TYR A 242 -4.34 -11.75 1.84
N THR A 243 -3.66 -12.65 2.54
CA THR A 243 -2.58 -12.25 3.44
C THR A 243 -1.38 -11.69 2.67
N MET A 244 -1.01 -12.30 1.54
CA MET A 244 0.03 -11.77 0.64
C MET A 244 -0.36 -10.40 0.09
N LEU A 245 -1.60 -10.27 -0.43
CA LEU A 245 -2.11 -8.99 -0.92
C LEU A 245 -2.09 -7.91 0.16
N ALA A 246 -2.58 -8.21 1.36
CA ALA A 246 -2.59 -7.25 2.46
C ALA A 246 -1.16 -6.82 2.84
N GLN A 247 -0.20 -7.75 2.84
CA GLN A 247 1.20 -7.44 3.14
C GLN A 247 1.78 -6.49 2.08
N ASP A 248 1.62 -6.82 0.79
CA ASP A 248 2.07 -6.00 -0.34
C ASP A 248 1.53 -4.56 -0.29
N LEU A 249 0.27 -4.40 0.10
CA LEU A 249 -0.41 -3.12 0.20
C LEU A 249 0.02 -2.33 1.45
N VAL A 250 0.26 -3.01 2.58
CA VAL A 250 0.74 -2.36 3.81
C VAL A 250 2.17 -1.84 3.64
N ASP A 251 3.03 -2.58 2.94
CA ASP A 251 4.40 -2.17 2.65
C ASP A 251 4.42 -0.95 1.73
N ARG A 252 3.60 -0.97 0.65
CA ARG A 252 3.44 0.18 -0.24
C ARG A 252 2.85 1.40 0.45
N GLU A 253 1.91 1.21 1.38
CA GLU A 253 1.34 2.30 2.17
C GLU A 253 2.44 3.03 2.95
N GLN A 254 3.37 2.28 3.55
CA GLN A 254 4.50 2.86 4.28
C GLN A 254 5.39 3.70 3.36
N ASN A 255 5.66 3.20 2.15
CA ASN A 255 6.55 3.89 1.20
C ASN A 255 5.90 5.14 0.64
N ILE A 256 4.61 5.09 0.32
CA ILE A 256 3.84 6.29 -0.03
C ILE A 256 3.92 7.31 1.11
N LYS A 257 3.68 6.92 2.36
CA LYS A 257 3.74 7.81 3.53
C LYS A 257 5.11 8.44 3.75
N LEU A 258 6.18 7.71 3.50
CA LEU A 258 7.54 8.26 3.60
C LEU A 258 7.79 9.34 2.53
N LEU A 259 7.20 9.20 1.35
CA LEU A 259 7.38 10.13 0.24
C LEU A 259 6.50 11.38 0.34
N ILE A 260 5.22 11.22 0.69
CA ILE A 260 4.27 12.35 0.70
C ILE A 260 4.03 12.91 2.11
N GLY A 261 4.44 12.19 3.15
CA GLY A 261 4.20 12.51 4.56
C GLY A 261 2.94 11.84 5.13
N ASP A 262 3.02 11.31 6.36
CA ASP A 262 1.90 10.63 7.03
C ASP A 262 0.67 11.52 7.21
N ALA A 263 0.87 12.80 7.57
CA ALA A 263 -0.22 13.77 7.70
C ALA A 263 -0.92 14.04 6.35
N THR A 264 -0.16 14.13 5.26
CA THR A 264 -0.70 14.26 3.90
C THR A 264 -1.52 13.03 3.54
N TYR A 265 -0.95 11.84 3.75
CA TYR A 265 -1.63 10.58 3.46
C TYR A 265 -2.94 10.49 4.24
N LYS A 266 -2.95 10.77 5.55
CA LYS A 266 -4.16 10.72 6.38
C LYS A 266 -5.27 11.64 5.85
N LYS A 267 -4.94 12.88 5.50
CA LYS A 267 -5.88 13.88 4.96
C LYS A 267 -6.38 13.58 3.54
N MET A 268 -5.71 12.68 2.81
CA MET A 268 -6.09 12.33 1.45
C MET A 268 -7.48 11.67 1.41
N PRO A 269 -8.39 12.10 0.51
CA PRO A 269 -9.68 11.45 0.31
C PRO A 269 -9.50 9.97 -0.04
N GLN A 270 -10.41 9.12 0.45
CA GLN A 270 -10.31 7.67 0.24
C GLN A 270 -10.19 7.26 -1.23
N PRO A 271 -10.97 7.80 -2.19
CA PRO A 271 -10.83 7.40 -3.58
C PRO A 271 -9.47 7.76 -4.18
N VAL A 272 -8.84 8.85 -3.70
CA VAL A 272 -7.47 9.22 -4.12
C VAL A 272 -6.44 8.29 -3.47
N LYS A 273 -6.60 7.91 -2.19
CA LYS A 273 -5.74 6.91 -1.53
C LYS A 273 -5.72 5.60 -2.30
N ASP A 274 -6.92 5.11 -2.66
CA ASP A 274 -7.09 3.87 -3.42
C ASP A 274 -6.41 3.97 -4.79
N SER A 275 -6.60 5.07 -5.53
CA SER A 275 -5.94 5.23 -6.84
C SER A 275 -4.43 5.42 -6.76
N VAL A 276 -3.91 6.12 -5.74
CA VAL A 276 -2.46 6.24 -5.53
C VAL A 276 -1.87 4.89 -5.14
N MET A 277 -2.56 4.11 -4.31
CA MET A 277 -2.17 2.75 -4.00
C MET A 277 -2.13 1.90 -5.27
N ASP A 278 -3.16 1.97 -6.11
CA ASP A 278 -3.19 1.25 -7.38
C ASP A 278 -2.02 1.65 -8.28
N PHE A 279 -1.76 2.94 -8.40
CA PHE A 279 -0.66 3.46 -9.20
C PHE A 279 0.68 2.86 -8.76
N VAL A 280 0.97 2.88 -7.46
CA VAL A 280 2.21 2.33 -6.88
C VAL A 280 2.25 0.80 -6.98
N PHE A 281 1.10 0.15 -6.77
CA PHE A 281 0.98 -1.30 -6.88
C PHE A 281 1.38 -1.79 -8.27
N ASN A 282 0.84 -1.17 -9.31
CA ASN A 282 1.05 -1.55 -10.70
C ASN A 282 2.40 -1.11 -11.28
N ARG A 283 2.87 0.09 -10.92
CA ARG A 283 4.03 0.71 -11.60
C ARG A 283 5.32 0.69 -10.79
N GLY A 284 5.26 0.43 -9.49
CA GLY A 284 6.44 0.46 -8.64
C GLY A 284 6.62 1.77 -7.88
N GLU A 285 7.26 1.66 -6.72
CA GLU A 285 7.62 2.78 -5.85
C GLU A 285 8.54 3.77 -6.57
N THR A 286 9.61 3.28 -7.19
CA THR A 286 10.53 4.09 -7.99
C THR A 286 9.85 4.94 -9.07
N VAL A 287 8.78 4.44 -9.72
CA VAL A 287 8.04 5.24 -10.72
C VAL A 287 7.28 6.38 -10.05
N PHE A 288 6.66 6.11 -8.89
CA PHE A 288 5.98 7.11 -8.11
C PHE A 288 6.95 8.15 -7.54
N GLU A 289 8.09 7.73 -7.02
CA GLU A 289 9.16 8.59 -6.51
C GLU A 289 9.69 9.59 -7.54
N ASN A 290 9.78 9.15 -8.79
CA ASN A 290 10.26 9.98 -9.90
C ASN A 290 9.21 10.98 -10.39
N LYS A 291 7.92 10.81 -10.05
CA LYS A 291 6.87 11.80 -10.33
C LYS A 291 6.81 12.87 -9.24
N LYS A 292 7.83 13.71 -9.17
CA LYS A 292 7.94 14.82 -8.20
C LYS A 292 6.75 15.79 -8.30
N ASP A 293 6.21 15.98 -9.49
CA ASP A 293 5.05 16.82 -9.77
C ASP A 293 3.74 16.21 -9.25
N LEU A 294 3.55 14.89 -9.36
CA LEU A 294 2.44 14.16 -8.74
C LEU A 294 2.54 14.25 -7.22
N ILE A 295 3.71 13.93 -6.65
CA ILE A 295 3.96 14.01 -5.21
C ILE A 295 3.68 15.43 -4.69
N SER A 296 4.18 16.46 -5.38
CA SER A 296 3.93 17.86 -5.00
C SER A 296 2.43 18.21 -5.05
N SER A 297 1.70 17.72 -6.06
CA SER A 297 0.24 17.94 -6.15
C SER A 297 -0.51 17.27 -5.00
N LEU A 298 -0.13 16.03 -4.63
CA LEU A 298 -0.70 15.32 -3.48
C LEU A 298 -0.40 16.04 -2.15
N GLN A 299 0.85 16.48 -1.94
CA GLN A 299 1.27 17.24 -0.75
C GLN A 299 0.50 18.56 -0.58
N LYS A 300 0.19 19.23 -1.69
CA LYS A 300 -0.61 20.47 -1.71
C LYS A 300 -2.12 20.22 -1.58
N GLY A 301 -2.58 18.98 -1.65
CA GLY A 301 -4.01 18.65 -1.73
C GLY A 301 -4.66 19.07 -3.06
N ASP A 302 -3.87 19.37 -4.10
CA ASP A 302 -4.36 19.67 -5.44
C ASP A 302 -4.66 18.36 -6.18
N TYR A 303 -5.79 17.75 -5.82
CA TYR A 303 -6.19 16.46 -6.35
C TYR A 303 -6.56 16.50 -7.83
N LYS A 304 -6.98 17.66 -8.38
CA LYS A 304 -7.22 17.79 -9.83
C LYS A 304 -5.91 17.58 -10.58
N SER A 305 -4.87 18.33 -10.19
CA SER A 305 -3.54 18.19 -10.76
C SER A 305 -2.94 16.81 -10.51
N ALA A 306 -3.15 16.23 -9.32
CA ALA A 306 -2.66 14.89 -9.02
C ALA A 306 -3.27 13.85 -9.97
N ILE A 307 -4.60 13.85 -10.15
CA ILE A 307 -5.30 12.92 -11.05
C ILE A 307 -4.80 13.05 -12.49
N LEU A 308 -4.63 14.28 -12.97
CA LEU A 308 -4.10 14.54 -14.32
C LEU A 308 -2.66 14.03 -14.50
N LYS A 309 -1.88 13.94 -13.42
CA LYS A 309 -0.48 13.48 -13.40
C LYS A 309 -0.30 11.99 -13.13
N MET A 310 -1.37 11.22 -12.94
CA MET A 310 -1.32 9.76 -12.87
C MET A 310 -1.11 9.14 -14.26
N ASP A 311 -0.34 9.83 -15.12
CA ASP A 311 -0.45 9.76 -16.57
C ASP A 311 0.67 9.07 -17.33
N THR A 312 1.70 8.62 -16.64
CA THR A 312 2.75 7.84 -17.31
C THR A 312 2.19 6.51 -17.81
N ASP A 313 2.34 6.29 -19.10
CA ASP A 313 1.80 5.14 -19.80
C ASP A 313 2.89 4.47 -20.63
N TYR A 314 3.63 3.57 -20.00
CA TYR A 314 4.42 2.54 -20.67
C TYR A 314 5.02 1.61 -19.62
N SER A 315 5.21 0.35 -19.97
CA SER A 315 6.12 -0.54 -19.24
C SER A 315 7.54 -0.32 -19.74
N ILE A 316 8.52 -0.28 -18.83
CA ILE A 316 9.94 -0.23 -19.17
C ILE A 316 10.48 -1.67 -19.14
N MET A 317 11.10 -2.11 -20.23
CA MET A 317 11.86 -3.35 -20.30
C MET A 317 13.33 -3.06 -20.59
N LYS A 318 14.23 -3.71 -19.85
CA LYS A 318 15.67 -3.62 -20.05
C LYS A 318 16.20 -4.96 -20.55
N PHE A 319 17.00 -4.93 -21.60
CA PHE A 319 17.62 -6.09 -22.22
C PHE A 319 19.13 -6.10 -21.99
N ASN A 320 19.77 -7.27 -22.04
CA ASN A 320 21.22 -7.38 -21.81
C ASN A 320 22.01 -6.78 -22.98
N SER A 321 21.44 -6.84 -24.19
CA SER A 321 22.05 -6.35 -25.42
C SER A 321 21.03 -5.76 -26.40
N LYS A 322 21.55 -4.94 -27.34
CA LYS A 322 20.76 -4.41 -28.46
C LYS A 322 20.22 -5.52 -29.36
N ALA A 323 20.98 -6.60 -29.55
CA ALA A 323 20.57 -7.75 -30.33
C ALA A 323 19.34 -8.45 -29.72
N GLU A 324 19.35 -8.64 -28.40
CA GLU A 324 18.23 -9.24 -27.66
C GLU A 324 16.96 -8.39 -27.77
N LEU A 325 17.08 -7.07 -27.59
CA LEU A 325 15.96 -6.14 -27.76
C LEU A 325 15.40 -6.20 -29.19
N ASN A 326 16.27 -6.16 -30.20
CA ASN A 326 15.85 -6.22 -31.61
C ASN A 326 15.14 -7.53 -31.92
N ALA A 327 15.64 -8.66 -31.40
CA ALA A 327 15.00 -9.97 -31.56
C ALA A 327 13.63 -10.03 -30.87
N TYR A 328 13.46 -9.37 -29.71
CA TYR A 328 12.15 -9.23 -29.06
C TYR A 328 11.17 -8.43 -29.93
N VAL A 329 11.58 -7.23 -30.38
CA VAL A 329 10.72 -6.33 -31.19
C VAL A 329 10.38 -6.94 -32.55
N ALA A 330 11.25 -7.77 -33.13
CA ALA A 330 11.03 -8.46 -34.40
C ALA A 330 9.84 -9.45 -34.37
N LYS A 331 9.38 -9.88 -33.19
CA LYS A 331 8.22 -10.76 -33.03
C LYS A 331 6.89 -10.06 -33.32
N PHE A 332 6.89 -8.73 -33.40
CA PHE A 332 5.69 -7.91 -33.59
C PHE A 332 5.65 -7.37 -35.02
N LYS A 333 4.49 -7.54 -35.68
CA LYS A 333 4.23 -7.05 -37.04
C LYS A 333 4.22 -5.52 -37.09
N ASP A 334 3.56 -4.90 -36.12
CA ASP A 334 3.46 -3.46 -35.95
C ASP A 334 4.18 -3.04 -34.66
N LYS A 335 5.11 -2.10 -34.80
CA LYS A 335 6.04 -1.68 -33.75
C LYS A 335 5.65 -0.34 -33.12
N ARG A 336 4.51 0.26 -33.46
CA ARG A 336 4.05 1.57 -32.94
C ARG A 336 3.75 1.56 -31.43
N ILE A 337 3.61 0.38 -30.83
CA ILE A 337 3.51 0.19 -29.38
C ILE A 337 4.87 0.28 -28.66
N PHE A 338 5.97 0.49 -29.38
CA PHE A 338 7.31 0.52 -28.80
C PHE A 338 8.05 1.82 -29.07
N VAL A 339 8.82 2.26 -28.08
CA VAL A 339 9.87 3.28 -28.23
C VAL A 339 11.17 2.72 -27.68
N VAL A 340 12.21 2.67 -28.50
CA VAL A 340 13.57 2.26 -28.09
C VAL A 340 14.30 3.50 -27.59
N GLU A 341 14.83 3.43 -26.39
CA GLU A 341 15.62 4.52 -25.80
C GLU A 341 17.01 4.65 -26.43
N LYS A 342 17.67 5.79 -26.19
CA LYS A 342 18.98 6.11 -26.76
C LYS A 342 20.07 5.10 -26.41
N ASP A 343 19.94 4.39 -25.28
CA ASP A 343 20.89 3.36 -24.85
C ASP A 343 20.86 2.09 -25.74
N GLY A 344 19.84 1.95 -26.60
CA GLY A 344 19.66 0.79 -27.47
C GLY A 344 19.34 -0.52 -26.74
N LYS A 345 19.06 -0.47 -25.43
CA LYS A 345 18.80 -1.65 -24.57
C LYS A 345 17.56 -1.48 -23.70
N THR A 346 16.98 -0.29 -23.64
CA THR A 346 15.74 0.00 -22.92
C THR A 346 14.59 0.22 -23.91
N LEU A 347 13.45 -0.41 -23.62
CA LEU A 347 12.24 -0.38 -24.44
C LEU A 347 11.06 0.11 -23.59
N LYS A 348 10.39 1.18 -24.05
CA LYS A 348 9.07 1.58 -23.54
C LYS A 348 7.99 0.89 -24.36
N LYS A 349 7.10 0.17 -23.70
CA LYS A 349 5.98 -0.56 -24.32
C LYS A 349 4.65 0.03 -23.87
N TYR A 350 3.88 0.50 -24.83
CA TYR A 350 2.54 1.07 -24.65
C TYR A 350 1.49 0.00 -24.94
N LEU A 351 0.48 -0.13 -24.07
CA LEU A 351 -0.47 -1.25 -24.13
C LEU A 351 -1.88 -0.79 -23.79
N SER A 352 -2.87 -1.42 -24.43
CA SER A 352 -4.29 -1.09 -24.17
C SER A 352 -4.65 -1.34 -22.70
N GLY A 353 -4.08 -2.39 -22.10
CA GLY A 353 -4.30 -2.72 -20.70
C GLY A 353 -3.70 -1.72 -19.71
N LEU A 354 -2.67 -0.94 -20.10
CA LEU A 354 -2.13 0.13 -19.26
C LEU A 354 -3.05 1.35 -19.29
N ASP A 355 -3.58 1.70 -20.48
CA ASP A 355 -4.59 2.74 -20.63
C ASP A 355 -5.90 2.38 -19.89
N LYS A 356 -6.34 1.11 -19.97
CA LYS A 356 -7.47 0.61 -19.17
C LYS A 356 -7.26 0.80 -17.68
N ARG A 357 -6.07 0.43 -17.17
CA ARG A 357 -5.74 0.59 -15.75
C ARG A 357 -5.74 2.06 -15.33
N ARG A 358 -5.21 2.93 -16.18
CA ARG A 358 -5.21 4.37 -15.91
C ARG A 358 -6.60 4.99 -15.93
N LEU A 359 -7.47 4.56 -16.83
CA LEU A 359 -8.87 4.98 -16.84
C LEU A 359 -9.56 4.61 -15.53
N PHE A 360 -9.31 3.40 -15.02
CA PHE A 360 -9.78 2.97 -13.71
C PHE A 360 -9.25 3.87 -12.57
N GLU A 361 -7.94 4.15 -12.54
CA GLU A 361 -7.31 5.01 -11.53
C GLU A 361 -7.91 6.43 -11.54
N ILE A 362 -8.06 7.02 -12.72
CA ILE A 362 -8.64 8.36 -12.91
C ILE A 362 -10.09 8.37 -12.48
N ALA A 363 -10.90 7.41 -12.94
CA ALA A 363 -12.31 7.31 -12.59
C ALA A 363 -12.50 7.19 -11.08
N HIS A 364 -11.78 6.27 -10.45
CA HIS A 364 -11.89 6.02 -9.01
C HIS A 364 -11.47 7.25 -8.22
N ALA A 365 -10.35 7.89 -8.55
CA ALA A 365 -9.91 9.10 -7.87
C ALA A 365 -10.89 10.27 -8.08
N SER A 366 -11.54 10.34 -9.25
CA SER A 366 -12.50 11.40 -9.60
C SER A 366 -13.79 11.35 -8.79
N LYS A 367 -14.08 10.25 -8.08
CA LYS A 367 -15.23 10.14 -7.17
C LYS A 367 -15.25 11.23 -6.10
N ILE A 368 -14.11 11.85 -5.78
CA ILE A 368 -14.07 13.03 -4.89
C ILE A 368 -14.91 14.20 -5.39
N TYR A 369 -15.12 14.30 -6.71
CA TYR A 369 -15.94 15.32 -7.35
C TYR A 369 -17.39 14.91 -7.52
N LYS A 370 -17.75 13.68 -7.14
CA LYS A 370 -19.08 13.10 -7.38
C LYS A 370 -19.43 13.27 -8.87
N ASN A 371 -20.55 13.93 -9.18
CA ASN A 371 -21.00 14.15 -10.55
C ASN A 371 -20.30 15.33 -11.26
N ASN A 372 -19.55 16.16 -10.54
CA ASN A 372 -18.97 17.41 -11.04
C ASN A 372 -17.48 17.25 -11.39
N ILE A 373 -17.15 16.20 -12.15
CA ILE A 373 -15.76 15.91 -12.55
C ILE A 373 -15.23 17.05 -13.45
N PRO A 374 -14.05 17.64 -13.15
CA PRO A 374 -13.42 18.66 -13.98
C PRO A 374 -13.29 18.24 -15.45
N LYS A 375 -13.55 19.17 -16.38
CA LYS A 375 -13.52 18.91 -17.83
C LYS A 375 -12.15 18.44 -18.30
N GLU A 376 -11.08 18.91 -17.68
CA GLU A 376 -9.70 18.53 -17.98
C GLU A 376 -9.47 17.03 -17.68
N ILE A 377 -10.07 16.52 -16.59
CA ILE A 377 -9.99 15.11 -16.23
C ILE A 377 -10.77 14.26 -17.23
N ILE A 378 -11.98 14.69 -17.60
CA ILE A 378 -12.79 14.00 -18.62
C ILE A 378 -12.08 14.00 -19.98
N SER A 379 -11.48 15.12 -20.38
CA SER A 379 -10.71 15.23 -21.61
C SER A 379 -9.48 14.31 -21.59
N SER A 380 -8.74 14.28 -20.48
CA SER A 380 -7.63 13.35 -20.30
C SER A 380 -8.10 11.90 -20.39
N ALA A 381 -9.20 11.54 -19.74
CA ALA A 381 -9.77 10.20 -19.80
C ALA A 381 -10.22 9.84 -21.23
N GLN A 382 -10.86 10.77 -21.95
CA GLN A 382 -11.25 10.57 -23.35
C GLN A 382 -10.05 10.26 -24.25
N ASN A 383 -8.94 10.97 -24.05
CA ASN A 383 -7.70 10.73 -24.80
C ASN A 383 -7.12 9.34 -24.51
N LEU A 384 -7.17 8.88 -23.27
CA LEU A 384 -6.71 7.55 -22.88
C LEU A 384 -7.58 6.45 -23.42
N TYR A 385 -8.89 6.63 -23.38
CA TYR A 385 -9.83 5.70 -24.00
C TYR A 385 -9.53 5.54 -25.50
N ASN A 386 -9.36 6.66 -26.21
CA ASN A 386 -9.01 6.66 -27.62
C ASN A 386 -7.68 5.95 -27.90
N ARG A 387 -6.67 6.20 -27.05
CA ARG A 387 -5.35 5.59 -27.16
C ARG A 387 -5.36 4.09 -26.82
N GLY A 388 -6.13 3.69 -25.81
CA GLY A 388 -6.31 2.30 -25.42
C GLY A 388 -6.94 1.49 -26.54
N LEU A 389 -7.98 2.02 -27.20
CA LEU A 389 -8.57 1.40 -28.39
C LEU A 389 -7.57 1.30 -29.55
N TYR A 390 -6.77 2.34 -29.76
CA TYR A 390 -5.72 2.31 -30.76
C TYR A 390 -4.72 1.19 -30.47
N PHE A 391 -4.17 1.10 -29.26
CA PHE A 391 -3.23 0.04 -28.90
C PHE A 391 -3.86 -1.35 -28.90
N LEU A 392 -5.14 -1.48 -28.54
CA LEU A 392 -5.87 -2.75 -28.63
C LEU A 392 -5.90 -3.24 -30.09
N SER A 393 -6.11 -2.32 -31.05
CA SER A 393 -6.07 -2.67 -32.46
C SER A 393 -4.67 -3.14 -32.91
N ILE A 394 -3.61 -2.52 -32.40
CA ILE A 394 -2.21 -2.90 -32.71
C ILE A 394 -1.85 -4.25 -32.08
N GLU A 395 -2.21 -4.48 -30.81
CA GLU A 395 -2.02 -5.75 -30.11
C GLU A 395 -2.72 -6.91 -30.84
N THR A 396 -3.92 -6.66 -31.37
CA THR A 396 -4.66 -7.63 -32.19
C THR A 396 -3.94 -7.91 -33.52
N GLN A 397 -3.47 -6.89 -34.22
CA GLN A 397 -2.67 -7.05 -35.46
C GLN A 397 -1.39 -7.84 -35.23
N ASN A 398 -0.79 -7.67 -34.04
CA ASN A 398 0.37 -8.41 -33.57
C ASN A 398 0.04 -9.82 -33.06
N ARG A 399 -1.21 -10.27 -33.15
CA ARG A 399 -1.70 -11.56 -32.64
C ARG A 399 -1.43 -11.77 -31.15
N THR A 400 -1.35 -10.68 -30.38
CA THR A 400 -1.34 -10.75 -28.92
C THR A 400 -2.69 -11.25 -28.40
N TYR A 401 -3.76 -10.93 -29.14
CA TYR A 401 -5.11 -11.49 -28.94
C TYR A 401 -5.59 -12.16 -30.22
N PRO A 402 -6.46 -13.19 -30.12
CA PRO A 402 -7.16 -13.73 -31.29
C PRO A 402 -7.99 -12.64 -31.96
N GLN A 403 -7.91 -12.54 -33.29
CA GLN A 403 -8.67 -11.53 -34.06
C GLN A 403 -10.18 -11.59 -33.79
N GLN A 404 -10.71 -12.81 -33.59
CA GLN A 404 -12.12 -13.06 -33.28
C GLN A 404 -12.51 -12.50 -31.90
N ALA A 405 -11.57 -12.39 -30.95
CA ALA A 405 -11.82 -11.86 -29.63
C ALA A 405 -11.85 -10.32 -29.59
N TYR A 406 -11.34 -9.64 -30.63
CA TYR A 406 -11.19 -8.18 -30.63
C TYR A 406 -12.50 -7.44 -30.37
N GLN A 407 -13.60 -7.86 -31.02
CA GLN A 407 -14.89 -7.18 -30.85
C GLN A 407 -15.44 -7.35 -29.43
N ASN A 408 -15.25 -8.53 -28.83
CA ASN A 408 -15.68 -8.79 -27.45
C ASN A 408 -14.82 -7.98 -26.46
N ILE A 409 -13.49 -7.98 -26.62
CA ILE A 409 -12.58 -7.20 -25.76
C ILE A 409 -12.88 -5.70 -25.87
N LYS A 410 -13.16 -5.20 -27.07
CA LYS A 410 -13.57 -3.81 -27.30
C LYS A 410 -14.91 -3.52 -26.62
N ALA A 411 -15.89 -4.40 -26.73
CA ALA A 411 -17.19 -4.25 -26.08
C ALA A 411 -17.05 -4.19 -24.55
N ASP A 412 -16.29 -5.12 -23.96
CA ASP A 412 -16.00 -5.14 -22.52
C ASP A 412 -15.28 -3.88 -22.07
N PHE A 413 -14.32 -3.40 -22.85
CA PHE A 413 -13.62 -2.15 -22.58
C PHE A 413 -14.57 -0.95 -22.61
N ASN A 414 -15.49 -0.89 -23.58
CA ASN A 414 -16.51 0.15 -23.66
C ASN A 414 -17.45 0.13 -22.45
N ILE A 415 -17.95 -1.05 -22.05
CA ILE A 415 -18.82 -1.21 -20.88
C ILE A 415 -18.11 -0.69 -19.62
N LEU A 416 -16.90 -1.15 -19.36
CA LEU A 416 -16.14 -0.75 -18.17
C LEU A 416 -15.88 0.76 -18.13
N VAL A 417 -15.46 1.36 -19.24
CA VAL A 417 -15.16 2.81 -19.29
C VAL A 417 -16.45 3.63 -19.18
N ASN A 418 -17.55 3.16 -19.77
CA ASN A 418 -18.86 3.80 -19.60
C ASN A 418 -19.28 3.80 -18.14
N ASP A 419 -19.17 2.66 -17.45
CA ASP A 419 -19.55 2.50 -16.05
C ASP A 419 -18.66 3.33 -15.12
N TRP A 420 -17.35 3.33 -15.35
CA TRP A 420 -16.39 4.08 -14.52
C TRP A 420 -16.57 5.59 -14.55
N PHE A 421 -17.09 6.14 -15.65
CA PHE A 421 -17.26 7.59 -15.83
C PHE A 421 -18.73 8.03 -15.88
N ASP A 422 -19.68 7.13 -15.58
CA ASP A 422 -21.13 7.30 -15.75
C ASP A 422 -21.50 7.92 -17.11
N GLY A 423 -21.00 7.32 -18.20
CA GLY A 423 -21.30 7.73 -19.57
C GLY A 423 -20.69 9.07 -20.02
N LYS A 424 -19.79 9.68 -19.25
CA LYS A 424 -19.14 10.96 -19.60
C LYS A 424 -18.05 10.82 -20.68
N ILE A 425 -17.66 9.59 -21.03
CA ILE A 425 -16.71 9.30 -22.11
C ILE A 425 -17.46 8.87 -23.35
N LYS A 426 -17.14 9.48 -24.49
CA LYS A 426 -17.73 9.16 -25.79
C LYS A 426 -17.15 7.86 -26.33
N MET A 427 -17.98 6.81 -26.38
CA MET A 427 -17.62 5.49 -26.90
C MET A 427 -17.47 5.47 -28.43
N LYS A 428 -16.67 4.53 -28.94
CA LYS A 428 -16.40 4.26 -30.36
C LYS A 428 -16.63 2.80 -30.74
#